data_AF-A0A8T9B7N5-F1
#
_entry.id   AF-A0A8T9B7N5-F1
#
_cell.length_a   1.000
_cell.length_b   1.000
_cell.length_c   1.000
_cell.angle_alpha   90.00
_cell.angle_beta   90.00
_cell.angle_gamma   90.00
#
_symmetry.space_group_name_H-M   'P 1'
#
loop_
_entity.id
_entity.type
_entity.pdbx_description
1 polymer ?
#
loop_
_entity_poly.entity_id
_entity_poly.type
_entity_poly.pdbx_seq_one_letter_code
_entity_poly.pdbx_strand_id
1 'polypeptide(L)'
;MLFKPLALTPLIPSVLSASTGVATFNNYAAQSNTVCGPKTGVSGTYGAAIGDLSAIWQGAKCAGSAGDMSKCSGQNPVSGYEGPSCPTTTCGLCFKVCNTGGYGGATVQGVGNCITVDIIDACPSESAWNYCKTEVPADERCGSSGTNSLDVDQSGYVGLTGGSWSSSSPNLAISIESASC
;
A
#
# COMPACT_ATOMS: atom_id res chain seq x y z
N MET A 1 41.49 37.23 27.35
CA MET A 1 40.89 36.39 26.30
C MET A 1 39.87 35.48 26.97
N LEU A 2 38.58 35.70 26.71
CA LEU A 2 37.48 35.01 27.38
C LEU A 2 37.03 33.84 26.47
N PHE A 3 37.30 32.61 26.88
CA PHE A 3 36.84 31.42 26.15
C PHE A 3 35.33 31.28 26.34
N LYS A 4 34.58 31.44 25.26
CA LYS A 4 33.13 31.20 25.21
C LYS A 4 32.93 29.68 25.03
N PRO A 5 32.29 28.97 25.97
CA PRO A 5 32.04 27.54 25.80
C PRO A 5 31.06 27.33 24.64
N LEU A 6 31.46 26.46 23.71
CA LEU A 6 30.63 26.00 22.61
C LEU A 6 29.59 25.03 23.19
N ALA A 7 28.32 25.47 23.25
CA ALA A 7 27.24 24.61 23.71
C ALA A 7 26.97 23.51 22.67
N LEU A 8 27.20 22.25 23.05
CA LEU A 8 26.76 21.10 22.27
C LEU A 8 25.22 21.10 22.27
N THR A 9 24.63 21.36 21.10
CA THR A 9 23.19 21.19 20.89
C THR A 9 22.90 19.69 20.79
N PRO A 10 22.02 19.10 21.61
CA PRO A 10 21.66 17.70 21.47
C PRO A 10 20.91 17.50 20.14
N LEU A 11 21.35 16.53 19.33
CA LEU A 11 20.53 16.01 18.23
C LEU A 11 19.32 15.32 18.84
N ILE A 12 18.15 15.94 18.70
CA ILE A 12 16.88 15.28 18.94
C ILE A 12 16.71 14.25 17.82
N PRO A 13 16.56 12.95 18.11
CA PRO A 13 16.24 11.97 17.08
C PRO A 13 14.95 12.40 16.40
N SER A 14 14.99 12.62 15.09
CA SER A 14 13.78 12.84 14.29
C SER A 14 12.92 11.60 14.42
N VAL A 15 11.88 11.67 15.24
CA VAL A 15 10.75 10.73 15.14
C VAL A 15 10.22 10.88 13.72
N LEU A 16 10.53 9.92 12.86
CA LEU A 16 9.86 9.79 11.57
C LEU A 16 8.37 9.64 11.89
N SER A 17 7.58 10.68 11.62
CA SER A 17 6.13 10.60 11.79
C SER A 17 5.60 9.49 10.90
N ALA A 18 4.97 8.49 11.52
CA ALA A 18 4.27 7.46 10.79
C ALA A 18 3.24 8.10 9.84
N SER A 19 3.28 7.70 8.58
CA SER A 19 2.26 8.11 7.62
C SER A 19 0.99 7.31 7.86
N THR A 20 -0.19 7.89 7.65
CA THR A 20 -1.45 7.14 7.70
C THR A 20 -1.84 6.65 6.32
N GLY A 21 -2.64 5.59 6.26
CA GLY A 21 -3.11 5.03 5.01
C GLY A 21 -4.25 4.05 5.17
N VAL A 22 -4.56 3.38 4.07
CA VAL A 22 -5.56 2.32 3.96
C VAL A 22 -4.88 1.04 3.51
N ALA A 23 -5.13 -0.06 4.21
CA ALA A 23 -4.80 -1.38 3.74
C ALA A 23 -6.03 -2.05 3.12
N THR A 24 -5.89 -2.45 1.86
CA THR A 24 -6.77 -3.43 1.20
C THR A 24 -6.08 -4.78 1.11
N PHE A 25 -6.79 -5.80 0.62
CA PHE A 25 -6.28 -7.17 0.65
C PHE A 25 -6.53 -7.94 -0.63
N ASN A 26 -5.45 -8.50 -1.17
CA ASN A 26 -5.44 -9.26 -2.42
C ASN A 26 -4.63 -10.55 -2.28
N ASN A 27 -4.95 -11.57 -3.09
CA ASN A 27 -4.27 -12.88 -3.03
C ASN A 27 -3.00 -12.87 -3.90
N TYR A 28 -1.92 -12.27 -3.40
CA TYR A 28 -0.65 -12.24 -4.14
C TYR A 28 0.00 -13.61 -4.22
N ALA A 29 -0.27 -14.53 -3.29
CA ALA A 29 0.18 -15.92 -3.37
C ALA A 29 -0.33 -16.65 -4.64
N ALA A 30 -1.47 -16.22 -5.21
CA ALA A 30 -2.02 -16.76 -6.44
C ALA A 30 -1.61 -15.97 -7.70
N GLN A 31 -0.85 -14.88 -7.56
CA GLN A 31 -0.44 -14.01 -8.67
C GLN A 31 1.03 -14.25 -9.02
N SER A 32 1.34 -14.21 -10.32
CA SER A 32 2.69 -14.48 -10.84
C SER A 32 3.29 -13.31 -11.64
N ASN A 33 2.51 -12.25 -11.86
CA ASN A 33 2.80 -11.16 -12.78
C ASN A 33 2.82 -9.77 -12.10
N THR A 34 3.45 -9.68 -10.93
CA THR A 34 3.65 -8.43 -10.20
C THR A 34 4.74 -7.56 -10.85
N VAL A 35 4.65 -6.24 -10.67
CA VAL A 35 5.59 -5.25 -11.27
C VAL A 35 7.05 -5.51 -10.88
N CYS A 36 7.31 -5.92 -9.65
CA CYS A 36 8.68 -6.14 -9.15
C CYS A 36 9.20 -7.57 -9.39
N GLY A 37 8.42 -8.42 -10.05
CA GLY A 37 8.67 -9.85 -10.12
C GLY A 37 8.17 -10.60 -8.86
N PRO A 38 8.34 -11.93 -8.82
CA PRO A 38 7.74 -12.77 -7.79
C PRO A 38 8.21 -12.37 -6.39
N LYS A 39 7.36 -12.56 -5.38
CA LYS A 39 7.69 -12.28 -3.98
C LYS A 39 9.03 -12.94 -3.61
N THR A 40 10.07 -12.14 -3.40
CA THR A 40 11.39 -12.59 -2.93
C THR A 40 11.60 -12.40 -1.43
N GLY A 41 10.55 -12.03 -0.71
CA GLY A 41 10.60 -11.72 0.72
C GLY A 41 11.23 -12.81 1.58
N VAL A 42 12.02 -12.38 2.57
CA VAL A 42 12.47 -13.21 3.69
C VAL A 42 11.29 -13.70 4.54
N SER A 43 11.45 -14.85 5.19
CA SER A 43 10.43 -15.40 6.11
C SER A 43 9.97 -14.34 7.11
N GLY A 44 8.68 -14.01 7.11
CA GLY A 44 8.10 -13.00 8.02
C GLY A 44 7.70 -11.68 7.37
N THR A 45 7.92 -11.49 6.06
CA THR A 45 7.37 -10.35 5.31
C THR A 45 6.15 -10.73 4.47
N TYR A 46 5.23 -9.78 4.33
CA TYR A 46 4.01 -9.91 3.53
C TYR A 46 4.16 -9.11 2.23
N GLY A 47 3.78 -9.69 1.09
CA GLY A 47 3.83 -8.94 -0.17
C GLY A 47 2.75 -7.85 -0.18
N ALA A 48 3.05 -6.69 -0.75
CA ALA A 48 2.07 -5.66 -0.98
C ALA A 48 2.29 -4.92 -2.31
N ALA A 49 1.22 -4.37 -2.86
CA ALA A 49 1.28 -3.30 -3.83
C ALA A 49 1.10 -1.94 -3.16
N ILE A 50 1.84 -0.95 -3.63
CA ILE A 50 1.72 0.44 -3.19
C ILE A 50 0.95 1.27 -4.23
N GLY A 51 0.02 2.10 -3.79
CA GLY A 51 -0.72 3.01 -4.67
C GLY A 51 0.20 4.04 -5.32
N ASP A 52 0.11 4.20 -6.64
CA ASP A 52 0.98 5.12 -7.42
C ASP A 52 0.73 6.62 -7.15
N LEU A 53 -0.31 6.93 -6.39
CA LEU A 53 -0.61 8.27 -5.85
C LEU A 53 -0.26 8.44 -4.37
N SER A 54 0.27 7.38 -3.73
CA SER A 54 0.68 7.43 -2.32
C SER A 54 1.82 8.42 -2.14
N ALA A 55 1.84 9.18 -1.04
CA ALA A 55 2.96 10.08 -0.74
C ALA A 55 4.27 9.30 -0.47
N ILE A 56 4.16 8.02 -0.09
CA ILE A 56 5.28 7.10 0.09
C ILE A 56 5.71 6.40 -1.21
N TRP A 57 5.05 6.66 -2.34
CA TRP A 57 5.47 6.18 -3.66
C TRP A 57 6.74 6.93 -4.10
N GLN A 58 7.72 6.19 -4.62
CA GLN A 58 8.92 6.74 -5.22
C GLN A 58 8.88 6.54 -6.72
N GLY A 59 9.01 7.63 -7.49
CA GLY A 59 9.02 7.60 -8.94
C GLY A 59 7.82 8.29 -9.57
N ALA A 60 7.74 8.23 -10.90
CA ALA A 60 6.58 8.72 -11.63
C ALA A 60 5.35 7.86 -11.32
N LYS A 61 4.16 8.45 -11.44
CA LYS A 61 2.90 7.70 -11.50
C LYS A 61 2.98 6.62 -12.58
N CYS A 62 2.29 5.49 -12.40
CA CYS A 62 2.19 4.49 -13.46
C CYS A 62 1.65 5.12 -14.76
N ALA A 63 2.29 4.78 -15.87
CA ALA A 63 2.01 5.34 -17.18
C ALA A 63 1.25 4.33 -18.05
N GLY A 64 0.29 4.85 -18.81
CA GLY A 64 -0.54 4.06 -19.71
C GLY A 64 -1.65 3.34 -18.94
N SER A 65 -2.83 3.92 -18.90
CA SER A 65 -3.98 3.24 -18.26
C SER A 65 -5.34 3.78 -18.70
N ALA A 66 -5.39 4.93 -19.37
CA ALA A 66 -6.65 5.49 -19.87
C ALA A 66 -7.06 4.85 -21.20
N GLY A 67 -7.39 3.56 -21.17
CA GLY A 67 -8.08 2.88 -22.26
C GLY A 67 -9.56 3.21 -22.27
N ASP A 68 -9.92 4.47 -22.56
CA ASP A 68 -11.29 4.93 -22.86
C ASP A 68 -12.37 4.66 -21.78
N MET A 69 -12.79 5.72 -21.08
CA MET A 69 -13.87 5.70 -20.08
C MET A 69 -15.19 5.10 -20.60
N SER A 70 -15.44 5.11 -21.92
CA SER A 70 -16.61 4.47 -22.51
C SER A 70 -16.68 2.97 -22.25
N LYS A 71 -15.54 2.36 -21.87
CA LYS A 71 -15.41 0.92 -21.59
C LYS A 71 -15.63 0.55 -20.12
N CYS A 72 -15.79 1.51 -19.22
CA CYS A 72 -16.11 1.27 -17.80
C CYS A 72 -17.61 1.04 -17.55
N SER A 73 -18.43 0.84 -18.60
CA SER A 73 -19.86 0.56 -18.45
C SER A 73 -20.08 -0.84 -17.86
N GLY A 74 -20.06 -0.92 -16.53
CA GLY A 74 -20.69 -1.97 -15.76
C GLY A 74 -19.92 -3.27 -15.56
N GLN A 75 -18.78 -3.54 -16.22
CA GLN A 75 -17.97 -4.74 -15.93
C GLN A 75 -16.47 -4.58 -16.19
N ASN A 76 -15.72 -5.47 -15.54
CA ASN A 76 -14.35 -5.98 -15.76
C ASN A 76 -13.59 -5.43 -16.98
N PRO A 77 -12.26 -5.26 -16.87
CA PRO A 77 -11.46 -4.69 -17.94
C PRO A 77 -11.64 -5.43 -19.25
N VAL A 78 -11.54 -4.61 -20.28
CA VAL A 78 -11.65 -4.96 -21.68
C VAL A 78 -10.74 -6.15 -22.00
N SER A 79 -11.24 -7.05 -22.85
CA SER A 79 -10.40 -8.09 -23.44
C SER A 79 -9.16 -7.47 -24.10
N GLY A 80 -7.98 -8.04 -23.83
CA GLY A 80 -6.69 -7.51 -24.32
C GLY A 80 -6.16 -6.28 -23.57
N TYR A 81 -6.67 -5.99 -22.37
CA TYR A 81 -6.14 -4.93 -21.53
C TYR A 81 -4.72 -5.25 -21.07
N GLU A 82 -3.75 -4.49 -21.60
CA GLU A 82 -2.41 -4.41 -21.04
C GLU A 82 -2.46 -3.43 -19.87
N GLY A 83 -2.10 -3.92 -18.67
CA GLY A 83 -2.08 -3.11 -17.46
C GLY A 83 -1.07 -1.96 -17.54
N PRO A 84 -1.11 -1.03 -16.59
CA PRO A 84 -0.23 0.12 -16.62
C PRO A 84 1.23 -0.23 -16.42
N SER A 85 2.10 0.51 -17.10
CA SER A 85 3.54 0.41 -16.89
C SER A 85 3.92 1.24 -15.68
N CYS A 86 4.39 0.57 -14.63
CA CYS A 86 4.79 1.21 -13.38
C CYS A 86 6.31 1.22 -13.22
N PRO A 87 6.91 2.33 -12.75
CA PRO A 87 8.30 2.34 -12.30
C PRO A 87 8.57 1.29 -11.21
N THR A 88 9.77 0.72 -11.21
CA THR A 88 10.21 -0.28 -10.21
C THR A 88 10.96 0.34 -9.04
N THR A 89 10.89 1.67 -8.87
CA THR A 89 11.67 2.43 -7.88
C THR A 89 11.25 2.17 -6.43
N THR A 90 10.04 1.67 -6.22
CA THR A 90 9.54 1.24 -4.89
C THR A 90 9.74 -0.24 -4.61
N CYS A 91 10.19 -1.02 -5.59
CA CYS A 91 10.37 -2.46 -5.45
C CYS A 91 11.41 -2.81 -4.38
N GLY A 92 11.08 -3.76 -3.51
CA GLY A 92 11.96 -4.22 -2.43
C GLY A 92 12.06 -3.26 -1.24
N LEU A 93 11.30 -2.16 -1.24
CA LEU A 93 11.16 -1.34 -0.04
C LEU A 93 10.27 -2.06 0.96
N CYS A 94 10.68 -2.05 2.23
CA CYS A 94 9.88 -2.59 3.31
C CYS A 94 9.27 -1.48 4.18
N PHE A 95 8.05 -1.74 4.64
CA PHE A 95 7.36 -0.86 5.58
C PHE A 95 6.82 -1.66 6.76
N LYS A 96 6.96 -1.09 7.95
CA LYS A 96 6.21 -1.54 9.12
C LYS A 96 4.81 -0.93 9.01
N VAL A 97 3.81 -1.80 8.99
CA VAL A 97 2.39 -1.45 8.86
C VAL A 97 1.68 -1.89 10.12
N CYS A 98 1.01 -0.97 10.81
CA CYS A 98 0.25 -1.27 12.00
C CYS A 98 -1.24 -1.00 11.80
N ASN A 99 -2.08 -1.91 12.26
CA ASN A 99 -3.53 -1.76 12.27
C ASN A 99 -3.93 -0.67 13.27
N THR A 100 -4.57 0.40 12.80
CA THR A 100 -5.09 1.48 13.66
C THR A 100 -6.60 1.43 13.84
N GLY A 101 -7.28 0.46 13.22
CA GLY A 101 -8.74 0.31 13.25
C GLY A 101 -9.31 -0.13 11.90
N GLY A 102 -10.62 -0.41 11.87
CA GLY A 102 -11.31 -0.69 10.62
C GLY A 102 -11.53 0.59 9.84
N TYR A 103 -11.27 0.54 8.54
CA TYR A 103 -11.51 1.67 7.66
C TYR A 103 -13.01 2.03 7.65
N GLY A 104 -13.33 3.32 7.54
CA GLY A 104 -14.72 3.80 7.59
C GLY A 104 -15.43 3.55 8.94
N GLY A 105 -14.71 3.24 10.01
CA GLY A 105 -15.28 2.96 11.34
C GLY A 105 -15.75 1.52 11.53
N ALA A 106 -15.36 0.60 10.64
CA ALA A 106 -15.66 -0.82 10.81
C ALA A 106 -15.06 -1.39 12.09
N THR A 107 -15.77 -2.33 12.72
CA THR A 107 -15.26 -3.06 13.89
C THR A 107 -14.28 -4.14 13.44
N VAL A 108 -13.05 -4.07 13.94
CA VAL A 108 -11.99 -5.05 13.67
C VAL A 108 -11.24 -5.41 14.95
N GLN A 109 -10.60 -6.57 14.94
CA GLN A 109 -9.68 -6.99 15.99
C GLN A 109 -8.23 -6.56 15.66
N GLY A 110 -7.33 -6.74 16.62
CA GLY A 110 -5.89 -6.58 16.41
C GLY A 110 -5.40 -5.14 16.26
N VAL A 111 -6.16 -4.13 16.71
CA VAL A 111 -5.68 -2.74 16.75
C VAL A 111 -4.37 -2.68 17.55
N GLY A 112 -3.32 -2.11 16.95
CA GLY A 112 -1.96 -2.06 17.47
C GLY A 112 -1.04 -3.19 17.00
N ASN A 113 -1.57 -4.25 16.39
CA ASN A 113 -0.74 -5.28 15.76
C ASN A 113 -0.05 -4.70 14.52
N CYS A 114 1.19 -5.13 14.30
CA CYS A 114 1.99 -4.68 13.18
C CYS A 114 2.57 -5.86 12.41
N ILE A 115 2.74 -5.67 11.11
CA ILE A 115 3.45 -6.56 10.20
C ILE A 115 4.52 -5.77 9.45
N THR A 116 5.45 -6.48 8.81
CA THR A 116 6.34 -5.89 7.81
C THR A 116 5.87 -6.30 6.43
N VAL A 117 5.65 -5.32 5.55
CA VAL A 117 5.32 -5.56 4.15
C VAL A 117 6.53 -5.28 3.27
N ASP A 118 6.68 -6.08 2.22
CA ASP A 118 7.66 -5.92 1.13
C ASP A 118 6.89 -5.49 -0.12
N ILE A 119 7.29 -4.38 -0.73
CA ILE A 119 6.67 -3.88 -1.95
C ILE A 119 7.13 -4.72 -3.13
N ILE A 120 6.21 -5.54 -3.64
CA ILE A 120 6.43 -6.46 -4.76
C ILE A 120 5.65 -6.06 -6.00
N ASP A 121 4.75 -5.10 -5.87
CA ASP A 121 3.85 -4.70 -6.96
C ASP A 121 3.45 -3.23 -6.84
N ALA A 122 2.76 -2.72 -7.86
CA ALA A 122 2.16 -1.39 -7.84
C ALA A 122 0.64 -1.49 -7.96
N CYS A 123 -0.07 -0.56 -7.32
CA CYS A 123 -1.52 -0.44 -7.42
C CYS A 123 -1.84 0.84 -8.22
N PRO A 124 -2.03 0.74 -9.54
CA PRO A 124 -2.13 1.92 -10.39
C PRO A 124 -3.53 2.55 -10.24
N SER A 125 -3.58 3.84 -9.91
CA SER A 125 -4.82 4.62 -9.76
C SER A 125 -5.68 4.63 -11.02
N GLU A 126 -5.06 4.53 -12.20
CA GLU A 126 -5.77 4.54 -13.48
C GLU A 126 -5.92 3.15 -14.11
N SER A 127 -5.50 2.08 -13.43
CA SER A 127 -5.75 0.72 -13.95
C SER A 127 -7.24 0.51 -14.16
N ALA A 128 -7.70 -0.03 -15.29
CA ALA A 128 -9.13 -0.29 -15.51
C ALA A 128 -9.76 -1.16 -14.40
N TRP A 129 -8.99 -2.08 -13.81
CA TRP A 129 -9.41 -2.87 -12.63
C TRP A 129 -9.64 -2.04 -11.36
N ASN A 130 -9.08 -0.83 -11.28
CA ASN A 130 -9.21 0.07 -10.14
C ASN A 130 -10.13 1.23 -10.50
N TYR A 131 -9.83 1.93 -11.59
CA TYR A 131 -10.55 3.09 -12.09
C TYR A 131 -12.00 2.79 -12.50
N CYS A 132 -12.31 1.61 -13.07
CA CYS A 132 -13.69 1.27 -13.46
C CYS A 132 -14.55 0.73 -12.29
N LYS A 133 -13.98 0.41 -11.12
CA LYS A 133 -14.74 0.00 -9.92
C LYS A 133 -15.38 1.20 -9.23
N THR A 134 -16.38 1.81 -9.88
CA THR A 134 -16.99 3.05 -9.38
C THR A 134 -17.82 2.87 -8.11
N GLU A 135 -18.27 1.65 -7.80
CA GLU A 135 -18.93 1.32 -6.54
C GLU A 135 -17.96 1.23 -5.34
N VAL A 136 -16.66 1.14 -5.58
CA VAL A 136 -15.63 1.15 -4.52
C VAL A 136 -15.08 2.57 -4.35
N PRO A 137 -15.00 3.10 -3.12
CA PRO A 137 -14.39 4.41 -2.85
C PRO A 137 -12.97 4.54 -3.42
N ALA A 138 -12.60 5.75 -3.86
CA ALA A 138 -11.34 5.97 -4.59
C ALA A 138 -10.10 5.66 -3.75
N ASP A 139 -10.12 6.00 -2.47
CA ASP A 139 -9.13 5.70 -1.44
C ASP A 139 -8.94 4.21 -1.16
N GLU A 140 -9.97 3.39 -1.41
CA GLU A 140 -9.92 1.92 -1.28
C GLU A 140 -9.49 1.20 -2.58
N ARG A 141 -9.35 1.93 -3.70
CA ARG A 141 -8.89 1.38 -4.99
C ARG A 141 -7.65 2.10 -5.53
N CYS A 142 -6.84 2.67 -4.64
CA CYS A 142 -5.60 3.39 -4.95
C CYS A 142 -5.79 4.64 -5.84
N GLY A 143 -7.02 5.10 -6.02
CA GLY A 143 -7.39 6.23 -6.88
C GLY A 143 -7.45 7.59 -6.19
N SER A 144 -7.23 7.66 -4.87
CA SER A 144 -7.24 8.92 -4.10
C SER A 144 -5.84 9.51 -4.00
N SER A 145 -5.67 10.74 -4.50
CA SER A 145 -4.44 11.51 -4.27
C SER A 145 -4.31 11.90 -2.81
N GLY A 146 -3.15 11.65 -2.19
CA GLY A 146 -2.87 12.02 -0.80
C GLY A 146 -3.30 10.99 0.25
N THR A 147 -3.92 9.88 -0.16
CA THR A 147 -4.09 8.70 0.67
C THR A 147 -2.97 7.71 0.35
N ASN A 148 -2.22 7.26 1.38
CA ASN A 148 -1.33 6.12 1.17
C ASN A 148 -2.16 4.85 1.11
N SER A 149 -2.06 4.10 0.01
CA SER A 149 -2.78 2.84 -0.17
C SER A 149 -1.79 1.69 -0.27
N LEU A 150 -2.00 0.65 0.54
CA LEU A 150 -1.27 -0.61 0.46
C LEU A 150 -2.28 -1.73 0.19
N ASP A 151 -2.19 -2.38 -0.96
CA ASP A 151 -2.93 -3.61 -1.22
C ASP A 151 -2.06 -4.77 -0.74
N VAL A 152 -2.39 -5.33 0.42
CA VAL A 152 -1.54 -6.27 1.15
C VAL A 152 -1.98 -7.71 0.85
N ASP A 153 -1.06 -8.65 0.87
CA ASP A 153 -1.42 -10.07 0.80
C ASP A 153 -2.44 -10.45 1.89
N GLN A 154 -3.43 -11.28 1.54
CA GLN A 154 -4.50 -11.71 2.46
C GLN A 154 -3.96 -12.32 3.76
N SER A 155 -2.80 -12.99 3.73
CA SER A 155 -2.17 -13.50 4.96
C SER A 155 -1.71 -12.37 5.91
N GLY A 156 -1.46 -11.17 5.38
CA GLY A 156 -1.17 -9.96 6.15
C GLY A 156 -2.37 -9.47 6.96
N TYR A 157 -3.61 -9.65 6.46
CA TYR A 157 -4.82 -9.39 7.25
C TYR A 157 -4.84 -10.21 8.53
N VAL A 158 -4.44 -11.49 8.43
CA VAL A 158 -4.37 -12.40 9.57
C VAL A 158 -3.32 -11.91 10.57
N GLY A 159 -2.16 -11.45 10.11
CA GLY A 159 -1.15 -10.84 10.97
C GLY A 159 -1.63 -9.54 11.66
N LEU A 160 -2.38 -8.71 10.95
CA LEU A 160 -2.86 -7.41 11.43
C LEU A 160 -4.08 -7.51 12.37
N THR A 161 -4.89 -8.55 12.24
CA THR A 161 -6.16 -8.65 13.00
C THR A 161 -6.21 -9.84 13.95
N GLY A 162 -5.39 -10.87 13.71
CA GLY A 162 -5.48 -12.17 14.37
C GLY A 162 -6.64 -13.05 13.86
N GLY A 163 -7.47 -12.55 12.94
CA GLY A 163 -8.61 -13.25 12.37
C GLY A 163 -8.36 -13.75 10.95
N SER A 164 -9.20 -14.67 10.47
CA SER A 164 -9.15 -15.12 9.08
C SER A 164 -9.63 -14.03 8.12
N TRP A 165 -9.03 -13.97 6.93
CA TRP A 165 -9.51 -13.11 5.86
C TRP A 165 -10.69 -13.76 5.11
N SER A 166 -11.63 -12.93 4.66
CA SER A 166 -12.70 -13.27 3.71
C SER A 166 -13.01 -12.07 2.82
N SER A 167 -13.74 -12.28 1.72
CA SER A 167 -14.20 -11.18 0.83
C SER A 167 -15.14 -10.17 1.50
N SER A 168 -15.66 -10.48 2.70
CA SER A 168 -16.48 -9.57 3.51
C SER A 168 -15.69 -8.91 4.64
N SER A 169 -14.39 -9.18 4.74
CA SER A 169 -13.52 -8.56 5.73
C SER A 169 -13.35 -7.08 5.38
N PRO A 170 -13.46 -6.16 6.36
CA PRO A 170 -13.29 -4.74 6.10
C PRO A 170 -11.84 -4.41 5.78
N ASN A 171 -11.64 -3.32 5.02
CA ASN A 171 -10.33 -2.70 4.87
C ASN A 171 -9.87 -2.09 6.20
N LEU A 172 -8.57 -1.87 6.37
CA LEU A 172 -8.00 -1.36 7.62
C LEU A 172 -7.48 0.07 7.44
N ALA A 173 -7.72 0.92 8.44
CA ALA A 173 -6.91 2.10 8.64
C ALA A 173 -5.56 1.65 9.21
N ILE A 174 -4.47 2.20 8.68
CA ILE A 174 -3.11 1.79 9.05
C ILE A 174 -2.20 2.98 9.31
N SER A 175 -1.18 2.75 10.14
CA SER A 175 0.03 3.58 10.19
C SER A 175 1.17 2.87 9.47
N ILE A 176 2.04 3.65 8.82
CA ILE A 176 3.08 3.19 7.91
C ILE A 176 4.40 3.88 8.27
N GLU A 177 5.43 3.09 8.49
CA GLU A 177 6.80 3.54 8.76
C GLU A 177 7.77 2.78 7.87
N SER A 178 8.84 3.44 7.41
CA SER A 178 9.90 2.73 6.68
C SER A 178 10.55 1.67 7.59
N ALA A 179 10.85 0.50 7.03
CA ALA A 179 11.45 -0.61 7.75
C ALA A 179 12.52 -1.32 6.91
N SER A 180 13.33 -2.13 7.56
CA SER A 180 14.21 -3.09 6.88
C SER A 180 13.42 -4.34 6.49
N CYS A 181 13.70 -4.85 5.30
CA CYS A 181 13.58 -6.28 5.02
C CYS A 181 14.78 -6.98 5.69
#